data_AF-A0A4Q3JAU8-F1
#
_entry.id   AF-A0A4Q3JAU8-F1
#
_cell.length_a   1.000
_cell.length_b   1.000
_cell.length_c   1.000
_cell.angle_alpha   90.00
_cell.angle_beta   90.00
_cell.angle_gamma   90.00
#
_symmetry.space_group_name_H-M   'P 1'
#
loop_
_entity.id
_entity.type
_entity.pdbx_description
1 polymer ?
#
loop_
_entity_poly.entity_id
_entity_poly.type
_entity_poly.pdbx_seq_one_letter_code
_entity_poly.pdbx_strand_id
1 'polypeptide(L)'
;MPAAFAMVGDGPSGTVSVDGGKTWQKPDTFPTFNKDEYWTGLALGGDAVVGLTSQGRVVRSTDVGKNWTVTADTKLGFDSTLIWTDTEFVTWTGGKRVRSADGETWTTEDSDLPFGPGPAARSADGTYVIVKGGWQVWYEKQQFARSTDGAHWTVLPDGAYKKSHPIRSIVAGEGVCPATK
;
A
#
# COMPACT_ATOMS: atom_id res chain seq x y z
N MET A 1 11.36 -5.66 -21.90
CA MET A 1 11.14 -6.69 -20.86
C MET A 1 10.63 -5.96 -19.62
N PRO A 2 9.64 -6.48 -18.87
CA PRO A 2 9.31 -5.86 -17.59
C PRO A 2 10.54 -5.99 -16.68
N ALA A 3 11.11 -4.87 -16.27
CA ALA A 3 12.14 -4.86 -15.24
C ALA A 3 11.44 -5.23 -13.92
N ALA A 4 11.85 -6.33 -13.30
CA ALA A 4 11.35 -6.69 -11.99
C ALA A 4 11.92 -5.68 -10.98
N PHE A 5 11.04 -4.88 -10.37
CA PHE A 5 11.41 -3.87 -9.36
C PHE A 5 11.15 -4.40 -7.96
N ALA A 6 12.15 -4.26 -7.08
CA ALA A 6 11.99 -4.47 -5.64
C ALA A 6 12.70 -3.35 -4.89
N MET A 7 12.11 -2.90 -3.79
CA MET A 7 12.73 -1.96 -2.86
C MET A 7 12.67 -2.49 -1.44
N VAL A 8 13.78 -2.39 -0.72
CA VAL A 8 13.88 -2.75 0.70
C VAL A 8 14.53 -1.58 1.44
N GLY A 9 13.97 -1.17 2.57
CA GLY A 9 14.52 -0.08 3.35
C GLY A 9 13.84 0.09 4.70
N ASP A 10 14.55 0.73 5.62
CA ASP A 10 14.05 1.25 6.88
C ASP A 10 14.58 2.68 7.05
N GLY A 11 13.73 3.62 7.47
CA GLY A 11 14.08 5.04 7.60
C GLY A 11 14.32 5.78 6.26
N PRO A 12 15.26 6.75 6.22
CA PRO A 12 15.37 7.74 5.14
C PRO A 12 16.05 7.21 3.86
N SER A 13 16.26 5.90 3.71
CA SER A 13 16.89 5.31 2.52
C SER A 13 16.38 3.89 2.26
N GLY A 14 16.48 3.45 1.00
CA GLY A 14 16.27 2.06 0.60
C GLY A 14 17.30 1.61 -0.43
N THR A 15 17.30 0.32 -0.76
CA THR A 15 18.00 -0.24 -1.91
C THR A 15 16.99 -0.75 -2.93
N VAL A 16 17.33 -0.62 -4.21
CA VAL A 16 16.49 -1.04 -5.33
C VAL A 16 17.16 -2.15 -6.10
N SER A 17 16.34 -3.04 -6.64
CA SER A 17 16.73 -4.04 -7.63
C SER A 17 15.84 -3.90 -8.86
N VAL A 18 16.45 -3.98 -10.05
CA VAL A 18 15.77 -3.91 -11.36
C VAL A 18 15.94 -5.19 -12.18
N ASP A 19 16.61 -6.20 -11.60
CA ASP A 19 16.99 -7.46 -12.25
C ASP A 19 16.40 -8.69 -11.55
N GLY A 20 15.27 -8.50 -10.84
CA GLY A 20 14.59 -9.57 -10.12
C GLY A 20 15.29 -9.97 -8.82
N GLY A 21 15.95 -9.02 -8.15
CA GLY A 21 16.59 -9.23 -6.87
C GLY A 21 17.99 -9.81 -6.94
N LYS A 22 18.61 -9.92 -8.13
CA LYS A 22 19.96 -10.47 -8.29
C LYS A 22 21.03 -9.48 -7.85
N THR A 23 20.85 -8.21 -8.16
CA THR A 23 21.72 -7.12 -7.71
C THR A 23 20.90 -6.02 -7.05
N TRP A 24 21.55 -5.33 -6.11
CA TRP A 24 20.96 -4.28 -5.28
C TRP A 24 21.88 -3.07 -5.27
N GLN A 25 21.30 -1.90 -5.49
CA GLN A 25 22.03 -0.63 -5.46
C GLN A 25 21.24 0.41 -4.67
N LYS A 26 21.96 1.41 -4.16
CA LYS A 26 21.31 2.60 -3.62
C LYS A 26 20.72 3.43 -4.78
N PRO A 27 19.63 4.15 -4.56
CA PRO A 27 19.20 5.21 -5.45
C PRO A 27 20.34 6.22 -5.69
N ASP A 28 20.44 6.72 -6.91
CA ASP A 28 21.36 7.80 -7.29
C ASP A 28 20.97 9.10 -6.59
N THR A 29 19.66 9.37 -6.51
CA THR A 29 19.10 10.49 -5.75
C THR A 29 17.93 10.05 -4.90
N PHE A 30 17.84 10.62 -3.70
CA PHE A 30 16.79 10.32 -2.75
C PHE A 30 16.44 11.55 -1.91
N PRO A 31 15.15 11.80 -1.62
CA PRO A 31 14.75 12.87 -0.72
C PRO A 31 15.28 12.68 0.69
N THR A 32 15.62 13.79 1.35
CA THR A 32 15.94 13.77 2.77
C THR A 32 14.67 13.65 3.60
N PHE A 33 14.66 12.67 4.51
CA PHE A 33 13.57 12.49 5.47
C PHE A 33 13.91 12.99 6.87
N ASN A 34 12.89 13.36 7.63
CA ASN A 34 13.05 13.61 9.05
C ASN A 34 13.45 12.31 9.76
N LYS A 35 14.17 12.39 10.88
CA LYS A 35 14.67 11.21 11.60
C LYS A 35 13.58 10.22 12.06
N ASP A 36 12.36 10.69 12.23
CA ASP A 36 11.20 9.91 12.71
C ASP A 36 10.23 9.54 11.57
N GLU A 37 10.59 9.87 10.34
CA GLU A 37 9.78 9.58 9.16
C GLU A 37 10.25 8.29 8.49
N TYR A 38 9.26 7.47 8.13
CA TYR A 38 9.48 6.14 7.57
C TYR A 38 8.44 5.84 6.49
N TRP A 39 8.72 4.83 5.69
CA TRP A 39 7.85 4.39 4.60
C TRP A 39 6.64 3.65 5.14
N THR A 40 5.48 3.96 4.59
CA THR A 40 4.20 3.33 4.96
C THR A 40 3.57 2.58 3.79
N GLY A 41 3.90 2.96 2.56
CA GLY A 41 3.40 2.28 1.36
C GLY A 41 4.34 2.46 0.17
N LEU A 42 4.32 1.49 -0.74
CA LEU A 42 5.06 1.49 -2.00
C LEU A 42 4.25 0.72 -3.05
N ALA A 43 4.11 1.31 -4.24
CA ALA A 43 3.49 0.64 -5.38
C ALA A 43 4.20 1.03 -6.68
N LEU A 44 4.32 0.06 -7.60
CA LEU A 44 4.65 0.31 -8.98
C LEU A 44 3.34 0.38 -9.78
N GLY A 45 3.14 1.45 -10.53
CA GLY A 45 1.91 1.71 -11.27
C GLY A 45 2.09 2.75 -12.37
N GLY A 46 1.43 2.54 -13.51
CA GLY A 46 1.60 3.41 -14.68
C GLY A 46 3.06 3.43 -15.15
N ASP A 47 3.67 4.61 -15.14
CA ASP A 47 5.07 4.85 -15.51
C ASP A 47 6.01 5.05 -14.30
N ALA A 48 5.51 4.89 -13.06
CA ALA A 48 6.24 5.28 -11.87
C ALA A 48 6.16 4.29 -10.72
N VAL A 49 7.21 4.32 -9.89
CA VAL A 49 7.15 3.83 -8.52
C VAL A 49 6.74 5.01 -7.63
N VAL A 50 5.72 4.78 -6.80
CA VAL A 50 5.22 5.76 -5.83
C VAL A 50 5.35 5.19 -4.43
N GLY A 51 5.83 5.99 -3.50
CA GLY A 51 5.86 5.66 -2.09
C GLY A 51 5.26 6.74 -1.22
N LEU A 52 4.81 6.30 -0.05
CA LEU A 52 4.18 7.12 0.97
C LEU A 52 5.00 7.07 2.25
N THR A 53 4.97 8.16 3.01
CA THR A 53 5.61 8.23 4.32
C THR A 53 4.63 8.45 5.45
N SER A 54 5.09 8.18 6.67
CA SER A 54 4.35 8.40 7.90
C SER A 54 4.00 9.87 8.17
N GLN A 55 4.63 10.83 7.48
CA GLN A 55 4.31 12.25 7.57
C GLN A 55 3.48 12.78 6.39
N GLY A 56 3.00 11.87 5.50
CA GLY A 56 2.12 12.25 4.40
C GLY A 56 2.83 12.74 3.14
N ARG A 57 4.16 12.60 3.08
CA ARG A 57 4.89 12.86 1.84
C ARG A 57 4.66 11.74 0.85
N VAL A 58 4.55 12.14 -0.41
CA VAL A 58 4.53 11.26 -1.56
C VAL A 58 5.83 11.44 -2.30
N VAL A 59 6.50 10.32 -2.56
CA VAL A 59 7.73 10.27 -3.33
C VAL A 59 7.55 9.41 -4.56
N ARG A 60 8.12 9.85 -5.67
CA ARG A 60 7.91 9.26 -6.99
C ARG A 60 9.24 9.06 -7.70
N SER A 61 9.31 8.00 -8.50
CA SER A 61 10.43 7.69 -9.39
C SER A 61 9.89 7.16 -10.73
N THR A 62 10.33 7.75 -11.84
CA THR A 62 9.96 7.35 -13.22
C THR A 62 11.05 6.52 -13.90
N ASP A 63 12.15 6.25 -13.20
CA ASP A 63 13.29 5.49 -13.70
C ASP A 63 13.55 4.23 -12.87
N VAL A 64 12.45 3.65 -12.37
CA VAL A 64 12.41 2.36 -11.67
C VAL A 64 13.24 2.41 -10.38
N GLY A 65 13.12 3.52 -9.63
CA GLY A 65 13.68 3.71 -8.31
C GLY A 65 15.13 4.18 -8.25
N LYS A 66 15.71 4.65 -9.36
CA LYS A 66 17.07 5.21 -9.35
C LYS A 66 17.07 6.65 -8.83
N ASN A 67 16.15 7.47 -9.30
CA ASN A 67 16.00 8.86 -8.87
C ASN A 67 14.62 9.07 -8.27
N TRP A 68 14.59 9.71 -7.10
CA TRP A 68 13.37 9.95 -6.35
C TRP A 68 13.18 11.42 -6.03
N THR A 69 11.94 11.88 -6.18
CA THR A 69 11.53 13.25 -5.86
C THR A 69 10.28 13.26 -5.00
N VAL A 70 10.16 14.24 -4.10
CA VAL A 70 8.88 14.50 -3.41
C VAL A 70 7.96 15.19 -4.41
N THR A 71 6.80 14.60 -4.67
CA THR A 71 5.80 15.13 -5.62
C THR A 71 4.61 15.75 -4.94
N ALA A 72 4.27 15.30 -3.74
CA ALA A 72 3.18 15.86 -2.96
C ALA A 72 3.42 15.71 -1.44
N ASP A 73 2.66 16.49 -0.68
CA ASP A 73 2.50 16.35 0.76
C ASP A 73 1.00 16.44 1.06
N THR A 74 0.39 15.30 1.33
CA THR A 74 -1.06 15.21 1.58
C THR A 74 -1.44 15.72 2.96
N LYS A 75 -0.47 15.97 3.85
CA LYS A 75 -0.66 16.29 5.27
C LYS A 75 -1.41 15.20 6.05
N LEU A 76 -1.47 13.98 5.51
CA LEU A 76 -2.13 12.83 6.12
C LEU A 76 -1.11 11.76 6.47
N GLY A 77 -1.14 11.25 7.71
CA GLY A 77 -0.40 10.05 8.06
C GLY A 77 -1.05 8.84 7.39
N PHE A 78 -0.31 8.07 6.60
CA PHE A 78 -0.84 6.87 5.93
C PHE A 78 -0.65 5.62 6.80
N ASP A 79 -1.74 4.92 7.09
CA ASP A 79 -1.74 3.73 7.96
C ASP A 79 -1.99 2.42 7.19
N SER A 80 -2.29 2.51 5.90
CA SER A 80 -2.67 1.38 5.03
C SER A 80 -1.71 1.17 3.87
N THR A 81 -1.85 0.02 3.21
CA THR A 81 -1.12 -0.33 2.00
C THR A 81 -1.43 0.66 0.87
N LEU A 82 -0.43 0.98 0.05
CA LEU A 82 -0.64 1.66 -1.24
C LEU A 82 -0.88 0.61 -2.32
N ILE A 83 -1.99 0.73 -3.04
CA ILE A 83 -2.39 -0.24 -4.08
C ILE A 83 -2.46 0.47 -5.43
N TRP A 84 -1.85 -0.12 -6.46
CA TRP A 84 -2.11 0.24 -7.85
C TRP A 84 -3.29 -0.57 -8.39
N THR A 85 -4.27 0.09 -9.01
CA THR A 85 -5.54 -0.52 -9.46
C THR A 85 -5.60 -0.76 -10.97
N ASP A 86 -4.44 -0.71 -11.65
CA ASP A 86 -4.27 -0.59 -13.10
C ASP A 86 -4.56 0.79 -13.68
N THR A 87 -5.26 1.65 -12.94
CA THR A 87 -5.61 3.02 -13.37
C THR A 87 -5.26 4.10 -12.37
N GLU A 88 -5.21 3.79 -11.07
CA GLU A 88 -4.87 4.74 -10.02
C GLU A 88 -4.18 4.07 -8.83
N PHE A 89 -3.38 4.84 -8.11
CA PHE A 89 -2.92 4.56 -6.76
C PHE A 89 -4.06 4.84 -5.77
N VAL A 90 -4.28 3.96 -4.80
CA VAL A 90 -5.31 4.10 -3.76
C VAL A 90 -4.75 3.65 -2.40
N THR A 91 -5.09 4.39 -1.35
CA THR A 91 -4.81 4.03 0.05
C THR A 91 -5.86 4.62 1.00
N TRP A 92 -5.77 4.30 2.29
CA TRP A 92 -6.70 4.72 3.33
C TRP A 92 -6.00 5.26 4.57
N THR A 93 -6.59 6.29 5.15
CA THR A 93 -6.16 6.90 6.41
C THR A 93 -7.35 7.58 7.07
N GLY A 94 -7.50 7.45 8.40
CA GLY A 94 -8.45 8.27 9.18
C GLY A 94 -9.86 8.46 8.59
N GLY A 95 -10.53 7.40 8.14
CA GLY A 95 -11.86 7.49 7.52
C GLY A 95 -11.88 8.20 6.15
N LYS A 96 -10.74 8.24 5.48
CA LYS A 96 -10.54 8.81 4.14
C LYS A 96 -10.02 7.75 3.18
N ARG A 97 -10.41 7.88 1.91
CA ARG A 97 -9.77 7.25 0.75
C ARG A 97 -8.94 8.32 0.04
N VAL A 98 -7.68 7.99 -0.23
CA VAL A 98 -6.71 8.89 -0.86
C VAL A 98 -6.21 8.23 -2.13
N ARG A 99 -6.28 8.95 -3.25
CA ARG A 99 -6.11 8.35 -4.58
C ARG A 99 -5.51 9.30 -5.61
N SER A 100 -4.79 8.74 -6.57
CA SER A 100 -4.05 9.48 -7.59
C SER A 100 -3.82 8.63 -8.83
N ALA A 101 -4.04 9.17 -10.03
CA ALA A 101 -3.75 8.46 -11.28
C ALA A 101 -2.26 8.43 -11.63
N ASP A 102 -1.49 9.42 -11.15
CA ASP A 102 -0.12 9.72 -11.60
C ASP A 102 0.93 9.67 -10.47
N GLY A 103 0.49 9.64 -9.20
CA GLY A 103 1.37 9.76 -8.04
C GLY A 103 1.82 11.19 -7.73
N GLU A 104 1.22 12.20 -8.37
CA GLU A 104 1.55 13.62 -8.21
C GLU A 104 0.33 14.41 -7.72
N THR A 105 -0.81 14.22 -8.36
CA THR A 105 -2.06 14.88 -8.00
C THR A 105 -2.94 13.93 -7.21
N TRP A 106 -3.26 14.30 -5.97
CA TRP A 106 -3.98 13.44 -5.03
C TRP A 106 -5.35 14.01 -4.69
N THR A 107 -6.37 13.16 -4.76
CA THR A 107 -7.73 13.45 -4.30
C THR A 107 -7.99 12.71 -2.99
N THR A 108 -8.63 13.39 -2.04
CA THR A 108 -9.06 12.82 -0.76
C THR A 108 -10.57 12.87 -0.66
N GLU A 109 -11.17 11.73 -0.34
CA GLU A 109 -12.62 11.56 -0.20
C GLU A 109 -12.95 10.86 1.11
N ASP A 110 -14.19 10.99 1.58
CA ASP A 110 -14.67 10.24 2.74
C ASP A 110 -14.77 8.74 2.42
N SER A 111 -14.49 7.92 3.42
CA SER A 111 -14.63 6.46 3.39
C SER A 111 -15.38 6.03 4.64
N ASP A 112 -16.40 5.20 4.49
CA ASP A 112 -17.22 4.72 5.61
C ASP A 112 -16.59 3.55 6.39
N LEU A 113 -15.30 3.25 6.12
CA LEU A 113 -14.53 2.22 6.79
C LEU A 113 -14.68 2.36 8.32
N PRO A 114 -15.27 1.37 9.01
CA PRO A 114 -15.74 1.57 10.39
C PRO A 114 -14.65 1.42 11.46
N PHE A 115 -13.39 1.30 11.03
CA PHE A 115 -12.24 1.14 11.91
C PHE A 115 -10.98 1.75 11.28
N GLY A 116 -9.95 1.97 12.09
CA GLY A 116 -8.65 2.44 11.62
C GLY A 116 -8.10 1.51 10.54
N PRO A 117 -7.68 2.03 9.37
CA PRO A 117 -7.23 1.21 8.27
C PRO A 117 -5.92 0.50 8.63
N GLY A 118 -5.74 -0.70 8.10
CA GLY A 118 -4.53 -1.51 8.26
C GLY A 118 -4.13 -2.11 6.93
N PRO A 119 -3.50 -3.30 6.91
CA PRO A 119 -3.12 -3.97 5.67
C PRO A 119 -4.32 -4.15 4.73
N ALA A 120 -4.13 -3.78 3.46
CA ALA A 120 -5.13 -3.85 2.41
C ALA A 120 -4.60 -4.66 1.21
N ALA A 121 -5.48 -5.36 0.50
CA ALA A 121 -5.19 -6.00 -0.77
C ALA A 121 -6.40 -5.86 -1.70
N ARG A 122 -6.16 -5.96 -3.01
CA ARG A 122 -7.20 -5.93 -4.04
C ARG A 122 -7.08 -7.19 -4.90
N SER A 123 -8.18 -7.92 -5.07
CA SER A 123 -8.25 -9.04 -6.02
C SER A 123 -8.34 -8.55 -7.46
N ALA A 124 -8.08 -9.43 -8.42
CA ALA A 124 -8.14 -9.12 -9.86
C ALA A 124 -9.53 -8.68 -10.33
N ASP A 125 -10.59 -9.15 -9.68
CA ASP A 125 -11.98 -8.71 -9.94
C ASP A 125 -12.30 -7.31 -9.37
N GLY A 126 -11.31 -6.68 -8.72
CA GLY A 126 -11.39 -5.34 -8.18
C GLY A 126 -11.89 -5.24 -6.74
N THR A 127 -12.17 -6.35 -6.06
CA THR A 127 -12.59 -6.33 -4.65
C THR A 127 -11.41 -6.01 -3.73
N TYR A 128 -11.55 -4.96 -2.94
CA TYR A 128 -10.67 -4.66 -1.82
C TYR A 128 -11.04 -5.49 -0.60
N VAL A 129 -10.03 -5.93 0.12
CA VAL A 129 -10.15 -6.42 1.50
C VAL A 129 -9.17 -5.62 2.35
N ILE A 130 -9.63 -5.17 3.52
CA ILE A 130 -8.80 -4.47 4.51
C ILE A 130 -8.99 -5.07 5.89
N VAL A 131 -7.90 -5.16 6.63
CA VAL A 131 -7.89 -5.60 8.03
C VAL A 131 -7.79 -4.39 8.93
N LYS A 132 -8.51 -4.42 10.06
CA LYS A 132 -8.42 -3.40 11.09
C LYS A 132 -6.98 -3.20 11.55
N GLY A 133 -6.49 -1.97 11.37
CA GLY A 133 -5.20 -1.52 11.84
C GLY A 133 -5.20 -1.22 13.34
N GLY A 134 -3.99 -1.03 13.87
CA GLY A 134 -3.75 -0.68 15.27
C GLY A 134 -2.95 -1.73 16.05
N TRP A 135 -2.46 -1.30 17.22
CA TRP A 135 -1.73 -2.16 18.15
C TRP A 135 -2.69 -3.07 18.93
N GLN A 136 -2.26 -4.30 19.26
CA GLN A 136 -3.04 -5.24 20.08
C GLN A 136 -4.44 -5.59 19.55
N VAL A 137 -4.64 -5.54 18.23
CA VAL A 137 -5.84 -6.01 17.55
C VAL A 137 -5.78 -7.54 17.43
N TRP A 138 -5.93 -8.22 18.56
CA TRP A 138 -5.83 -9.67 18.68
C TRP A 138 -7.19 -10.35 18.69
N TYR A 139 -7.27 -11.54 18.09
CA TYR A 139 -8.38 -12.46 18.18
C TYR A 139 -9.72 -11.75 17.96
N GLU A 140 -10.55 -11.63 19.00
CA GLU A 140 -11.87 -11.00 18.99
C GLU A 140 -11.89 -9.54 18.53
N LYS A 141 -10.76 -8.83 18.63
CA LYS A 141 -10.64 -7.44 18.16
C LYS A 141 -10.41 -7.33 16.66
N GLN A 142 -10.05 -8.42 15.99
CA GLN A 142 -9.74 -8.45 14.57
C GLN A 142 -11.03 -8.30 13.74
N GLN A 143 -11.02 -7.33 12.83
CA GLN A 143 -12.11 -7.06 11.91
C GLN A 143 -11.57 -7.02 10.49
N PHE A 144 -12.34 -7.58 9.56
CA PHE A 144 -12.10 -7.47 8.12
C PHE A 144 -13.26 -6.73 7.50
N ALA A 145 -12.99 -5.93 6.47
CA ALA A 145 -14.02 -5.33 5.63
C ALA A 145 -13.67 -5.54 4.16
N ARG A 146 -14.69 -5.61 3.31
CA ARG A 146 -14.57 -5.66 1.86
C ARG A 146 -15.27 -4.49 1.19
N SER A 147 -14.77 -4.09 0.02
CA SER A 147 -15.36 -3.03 -0.79
C SER A 147 -15.06 -3.26 -2.27
N THR A 148 -15.91 -2.78 -3.17
CA THR A 148 -15.67 -2.79 -4.63
C THR A 148 -15.25 -1.43 -5.17
N ASP A 149 -15.43 -0.37 -4.39
CA ASP A 149 -15.08 1.01 -4.76
C ASP A 149 -14.03 1.63 -3.84
N GLY A 150 -13.76 1.03 -2.68
CA GLY A 150 -12.84 1.55 -1.67
C GLY A 150 -13.40 2.70 -0.84
N ALA A 151 -14.64 3.14 -1.06
CA ALA A 151 -15.29 4.20 -0.29
C ALA A 151 -16.39 3.65 0.64
N HIS A 152 -17.11 2.61 0.18
CA HIS A 152 -18.19 1.97 0.92
C HIS A 152 -17.82 0.54 1.31
N TRP A 153 -17.90 0.23 2.59
CA TRP A 153 -17.33 -0.98 3.17
C TRP A 153 -18.38 -1.85 3.84
N THR A 154 -18.31 -3.15 3.57
CA THR A 154 -19.06 -4.17 4.31
C THR A 154 -18.13 -4.88 5.27
N VAL A 155 -18.39 -4.79 6.58
CA VAL A 155 -17.68 -5.59 7.59
C VAL A 155 -18.02 -7.06 7.40
N LEU A 156 -17.00 -7.90 7.32
CA LEU A 156 -17.20 -9.34 7.24
C LEU A 156 -17.75 -9.87 8.57
N PRO A 157 -18.77 -10.75 8.54
CA PRO A 157 -19.35 -11.28 9.76
C PRO A 157 -18.37 -12.21 10.47
N ASP A 158 -18.60 -12.39 11.77
CA ASP A 158 -17.91 -13.40 12.56
C ASP A 158 -18.06 -14.79 11.90
N GLY A 159 -16.94 -15.50 11.75
CA GLY A 159 -16.88 -16.80 11.07
C GLY A 159 -16.47 -16.74 9.59
N ALA A 160 -16.48 -15.57 8.95
CA ALA A 160 -15.95 -15.41 7.59
C ALA A 160 -14.42 -15.56 7.49
N TYR A 161 -13.73 -15.43 8.62
CA TYR A 161 -12.28 -15.59 8.75
C TYR A 161 -11.94 -16.21 10.11
N LYS A 162 -10.74 -16.81 10.22
CA LYS A 162 -10.22 -17.33 11.49
C LYS A 162 -9.44 -16.22 12.19
N LYS A 163 -9.86 -15.90 13.42
CA LYS A 163 -9.25 -14.85 14.24
C LYS A 163 -7.81 -15.24 14.64
N SER A 164 -6.90 -14.27 14.68
CA SER A 164 -5.46 -14.53 14.92
C SER A 164 -4.73 -13.40 15.66
N HIS A 165 -3.41 -13.51 15.76
CA HIS A 165 -2.51 -12.37 15.99
C HIS A 165 -2.70 -11.26 14.94
N PRO A 166 -2.17 -10.04 15.16
CA PRO A 166 -2.36 -8.92 14.25
C PRO A 166 -1.85 -9.28 12.87
N ILE A 167 -2.69 -9.07 11.86
CA ILE A 167 -2.27 -9.19 10.48
C ILE A 167 -1.43 -7.97 10.14
N ARG A 168 -0.20 -8.21 9.68
CA ARG A 168 0.75 -7.15 9.32
C ARG A 168 0.85 -6.92 7.82
N SER A 169 0.38 -7.88 7.03
CA SER A 169 0.35 -7.80 5.58
C SER A 169 -0.73 -8.71 5.04
N ILE A 170 -1.35 -8.31 3.95
CA ILE A 170 -2.18 -9.16 3.11
C ILE A 170 -1.77 -8.96 1.66
N VAL A 171 -1.77 -10.04 0.90
CA VAL A 171 -1.45 -10.04 -0.52
C VAL A 171 -2.54 -10.81 -1.25
N ALA A 172 -2.91 -10.32 -2.43
CA ALA A 172 -3.78 -11.04 -3.35
C ALA A 172 -2.94 -11.51 -4.54
N GLY A 173 -3.24 -12.71 -5.03
CA GLY A 173 -2.61 -13.27 -6.21
C GLY A 173 -3.52 -14.32 -6.83
N GLU A 174 -3.46 -14.42 -8.15
CA GLU A 174 -4.13 -15.49 -8.87
C GLU A 174 -3.25 -16.74 -8.86
N GLY A 175 -3.83 -17.86 -8.48
CA GLY A 175 -3.19 -19.17 -8.54
C GLY A 175 -4.02 -20.11 -9.41
N VAL A 176 -3.37 -20.86 -10.28
CA VAL A 176 -4.02 -22.02 -10.91
C VAL A 176 -4.06 -23.11 -9.83
N CYS A 177 -5.25 -23.41 -9.30
CA CYS A 177 -5.43 -24.64 -8.53
C CYS A 177 -5.18 -25.81 -9.50
N PRO A 178 -4.17 -26.66 -9.28
CA PRO A 178 -4.03 -27.88 -10.06
C PRO A 178 -5.32 -28.67 -9.89
N ALA A 179 -5.92 -29.12 -11.00
CA ALA A 179 -7.02 -30.06 -10.92
C ALA A 179 -6.59 -31.22 -10.01
N THR A 180 -7.36 -31.47 -8.96
CA THR A 180 -7.17 -32.60 -8.04
C THR A 180 -6.94 -33.86 -8.87
N LYS A 181 -5.84 -34.58 -8.60
CA LYS A 181 -5.61 -35.92 -9.15
C LYS A 181 -6.71 -36.88 -8.70
#